data_AF-A0A7X7RGE3-F1
#
_entry.id   AF-A0A7X7RGE3-F1
#
_cell.length_a   1.000
_cell.length_b   1.000
_cell.length_c   1.000
_cell.angle_alpha   90.00
_cell.angle_beta   90.00
_cell.angle_gamma   90.00
#
_symmetry.space_group_name_H-M   'P 1'
#
loop_
_entity.id
_entity.type
_entity.pdbx_description
1 polymer ?
#
loop_
_entity_poly.entity_id
_entity_poly.type
_entity_poly.pdbx_seq_one_letter_code
_entity_poly.pdbx_strand_id
1 'polypeptide(L)'
;MKHSGLPTSATRRSWRKTFLLLASFVFLSAAANAAKWIGGASGDWDTAANWEPATVPAAGETVAFTNSAAVAVASAVTNAVSVPAGKTLSATFSAPARLSLALAAGARFEKLGSAEPAFQPVNGYYPGTVAVLAGSAAFAGNGATNAPGAFGTLEVAADATARVIESPFADRHAVLTRAVFDARAEGTKLAEFDSFAKAEAKWTVFATNGLSFTKVFRTSGVTNSFGWSSPNMAPYLPPEMQAATNKYYAFMTKAIFLVPSPMSRNWIFGDISGSSHAYLNQTRYSSDYRETTRTVTPTAAGFLPFMVGFSANNAPWPTSDRLYYLRMDTVLVNGTRENVFSDGSIWNGVCFAGLSLAEGGTLRIEDGQAAGFSFVTDPLIKGSVVAGGGSACFSMMHAYEPVDLASLKSFAGKLELGVHGKVTATNSITGAAFSLFGEGKVVAAADGFEGILPQGFDGTVVVPEGCSFASTTSLGKNVLFTGHGTVVVADGAPRPPTDFQGSVELAGAQTLDANGGELAAMSDLTLGAGATLSLGTSTVILPQGYRHDVPDWNTDGSWYLAGKSLVVDGVLVLTTNISQSAAAWHSRTFEPFDAWQVTFTYSAALPSLTGAVPGNGFAFLMQSTSTNALPAVGYG
;
A
#
# COMPACT_ATOMS: atom_id res chain seq x y z
N MET A 1 -56.77 9.90 -57.88
CA MET A 1 -57.35 11.10 -58.54
C MET A 1 -56.92 12.33 -57.73
N LYS A 2 -56.59 13.42 -58.44
CA LYS A 2 -56.05 14.73 -58.04
C LYS A 2 -56.28 15.24 -56.58
N HIS A 3 -55.17 15.79 -56.06
CA HIS A 3 -54.96 17.08 -55.36
C HIS A 3 -56.02 17.69 -54.41
N SER A 4 -55.54 18.05 -53.21
CA SER A 4 -55.47 19.43 -52.68
C SER A 4 -54.92 19.35 -51.24
N GLY A 5 -54.03 20.18 -50.71
CA GLY A 5 -53.51 21.48 -51.11
C GLY A 5 -52.85 22.08 -49.87
N LEU A 6 -51.58 22.44 -50.02
CA LEU A 6 -50.74 23.34 -49.21
C LEU A 6 -51.52 24.61 -48.75
N PRO A 7 -51.08 25.38 -47.71
CA PRO A 7 -49.92 26.26 -47.93
C PRO A 7 -49.09 26.77 -46.73
N THR A 8 -47.85 27.16 -47.11
CA THR A 8 -47.07 28.37 -46.71
C THR A 8 -46.51 28.41 -45.28
N SER A 9 -45.28 28.85 -45.01
CA SER A 9 -44.39 29.88 -45.59
C SER A 9 -42.98 29.71 -44.95
N ALA A 10 -41.84 30.16 -45.45
CA ALA A 10 -41.41 30.77 -46.70
C ALA A 10 -39.86 30.87 -46.70
N THR A 11 -39.27 30.71 -47.91
CA THR A 11 -38.12 31.44 -48.51
C THR A 11 -36.79 31.55 -47.74
N ARG A 12 -35.68 30.94 -48.20
CA ARG A 12 -34.90 31.08 -49.46
C ARG A 12 -34.11 32.38 -49.64
N ARG A 13 -32.85 32.17 -50.07
CA ARG A 13 -31.91 32.95 -50.93
C ARG A 13 -30.70 33.50 -50.17
N SER A 14 -29.49 33.54 -50.72
CA SER A 14 -28.94 33.09 -52.01
C SER A 14 -27.41 33.14 -51.93
N TRP A 15 -26.78 32.39 -52.81
CA TRP A 15 -25.33 32.27 -52.99
C TRP A 15 -24.62 33.61 -53.27
N ARG A 16 -23.42 33.78 -52.68
CA ARG A 16 -22.29 34.47 -53.32
C ARG A 16 -20.97 33.78 -52.94
N LYS A 17 -20.19 33.43 -53.97
CA LYS A 17 -18.80 32.99 -53.91
C LYS A 17 -17.90 34.20 -53.55
N THR A 18 -17.01 34.04 -52.58
CA THR A 18 -15.78 34.84 -52.39
C THR A 18 -14.82 33.93 -51.61
N PHE A 19 -13.87 33.28 -52.30
CA PHE A 19 -12.45 33.67 -52.38
C PHE A 19 -11.73 33.74 -51.02
N LEU A 20 -10.79 32.80 -50.84
CA LEU A 20 -9.60 32.83 -49.99
C LEU A 20 -9.69 33.46 -48.58
N LEU A 21 -9.62 32.60 -47.56
CA LEU A 21 -8.41 32.53 -46.73
C LEU A 21 -8.32 31.13 -46.09
N LEU A 22 -7.44 30.30 -46.63
CA LEU A 22 -6.83 29.20 -45.90
C LEU A 22 -6.01 29.84 -44.77
N ALA A 23 -6.58 30.01 -43.58
CA ALA A 23 -5.78 30.09 -42.37
C ALA A 23 -5.54 28.65 -41.93
N SER A 24 -4.59 28.00 -42.59
CA SER A 24 -3.91 26.84 -42.03
C SER A 24 -3.27 27.32 -40.71
N PHE A 25 -3.99 27.20 -39.59
CA PHE A 25 -3.35 27.07 -38.29
C PHE A 25 -2.69 25.70 -38.28
N VAL A 26 -1.57 25.63 -39.00
CA VAL A 26 -0.51 24.70 -38.68
C VAL A 26 -0.04 25.16 -37.29
N PHE A 27 -0.65 24.61 -36.25
CA PHE A 27 0.02 24.50 -34.96
C PHE A 27 1.19 23.54 -35.20
N LEU A 28 2.28 24.07 -35.73
CA LEU A 28 3.60 23.52 -35.48
C LEU A 28 3.69 23.52 -33.96
N SER A 29 3.58 22.35 -33.35
CA SER A 29 4.02 22.14 -31.98
C SER A 29 5.53 22.39 -31.99
N ALA A 30 5.92 23.66 -31.91
CA ALA A 30 7.27 24.03 -31.56
C ALA A 30 7.52 23.37 -30.22
N ALA A 31 8.49 22.45 -30.17
CA ALA A 31 9.10 22.07 -28.91
C ALA A 31 9.55 23.39 -28.28
N ALA A 32 8.87 23.81 -27.20
CA ALA A 32 9.17 25.05 -26.52
C ALA A 32 10.65 24.99 -26.10
N ASN A 33 11.49 25.85 -26.71
CA ASN A 33 12.85 26.01 -26.25
C ASN A 33 12.76 26.61 -24.84
N ALA A 34 13.22 25.87 -23.83
CA ALA A 34 13.21 26.38 -22.47
C ALA A 34 14.10 27.63 -22.39
N ALA A 35 13.55 28.74 -21.91
CA ALA A 35 14.32 29.95 -21.64
C ALA A 35 15.27 29.67 -20.46
N LYS A 36 16.55 30.00 -20.61
CA LYS A 36 17.57 29.68 -19.59
C LYS A 36 17.93 30.93 -18.80
N TRP A 37 18.02 30.81 -17.48
CA TRP A 37 18.56 31.88 -16.65
C TRP A 37 20.06 31.99 -16.88
N ILE A 38 20.51 33.14 -17.36
CA ILE A 38 21.91 33.54 -17.51
C ILE A 38 22.28 34.73 -16.63
N GLY A 39 21.31 35.26 -15.87
CA GLY A 39 21.55 36.29 -14.87
C GLY A 39 22.57 35.85 -13.82
N GLY A 40 23.16 36.83 -13.12
CA GLY A 40 24.14 36.58 -12.07
C GLY A 40 23.55 35.85 -10.84
N ALA A 41 24.30 35.87 -9.73
CA ALA A 41 23.85 35.31 -8.46
C ALA A 41 22.57 36.00 -7.93
N SER A 42 22.27 37.22 -8.40
CA SER A 42 21.00 37.89 -8.17
C SER A 42 20.51 38.57 -9.45
N GLY A 43 19.19 38.74 -9.58
CA GLY A 43 18.59 39.45 -10.71
C GLY A 43 17.08 39.59 -10.61
N ASP A 44 16.50 40.26 -11.60
CA ASP A 44 15.05 40.44 -11.75
C ASP A 44 14.54 39.52 -12.87
N TRP A 45 13.44 38.80 -12.59
CA TRP A 45 12.75 37.95 -13.55
C TRP A 45 12.32 38.72 -14.80
N ASP A 46 11.87 39.96 -14.64
CA ASP A 46 11.30 40.78 -15.72
C ASP A 46 12.38 41.45 -16.60
N THR A 47 13.67 41.20 -16.31
CA THR A 47 14.78 41.72 -17.10
C THR A 47 15.19 40.73 -18.18
N ALA A 48 14.91 41.06 -19.44
CA ALA A 48 15.21 40.23 -20.61
C ALA A 48 16.69 39.80 -20.73
N ALA A 49 17.63 40.63 -20.28
CA ALA A 49 19.06 40.32 -20.30
C ALA A 49 19.48 39.18 -19.35
N ASN A 50 18.62 38.81 -18.38
CA ASN A 50 18.88 37.68 -17.48
C ASN A 50 18.46 36.33 -18.10
N TRP A 51 17.92 36.32 -19.31
CA TRP A 51 17.42 35.14 -19.99
C TRP A 51 18.17 34.85 -21.30
N GLU A 52 18.24 33.58 -21.68
CA GLU A 52 18.68 33.12 -22.99
C GLU A 52 17.57 32.29 -23.66
N PRO A 53 17.05 32.73 -24.84
CA PRO A 53 17.36 33.98 -25.54
C PRO A 53 16.98 35.22 -24.71
N ALA A 54 17.57 36.38 -25.02
CA ALA A 54 17.46 37.65 -24.29
C ALA A 54 16.06 38.29 -24.37
N THR A 55 15.07 37.57 -23.85
CA THR A 55 13.64 37.84 -23.86
C THR A 55 13.05 37.29 -22.57
N VAL A 56 12.18 38.06 -21.93
CA VAL A 56 11.45 37.58 -20.74
C VAL A 56 10.59 36.37 -21.14
N PRO A 57 10.66 35.24 -20.41
CA PRO A 57 9.88 34.05 -20.71
C PRO A 57 8.39 34.37 -20.76
N ALA A 58 7.71 33.90 -21.80
CA ALA A 58 6.28 34.08 -21.92
C ALA A 58 5.53 33.19 -20.92
N ALA A 59 4.29 33.57 -20.59
CA ALA A 59 3.43 32.80 -19.70
C ALA A 59 3.26 31.35 -20.20
N GLY A 60 3.46 30.38 -19.31
CA GLY A 60 3.36 28.95 -19.61
C GLY A 60 4.62 28.32 -20.21
N GLU A 61 5.66 29.09 -20.53
CA GLU A 61 6.94 28.53 -20.97
C GLU A 61 7.70 27.86 -19.82
N THR A 62 8.51 26.87 -20.17
CA THR A 62 9.49 26.29 -19.25
C THR A 62 10.70 27.20 -19.16
N VAL A 63 11.11 27.51 -17.93
CA VAL A 63 12.35 28.20 -17.61
C VAL A 63 13.32 27.26 -16.89
N ALA A 64 14.60 27.34 -17.23
CA ALA A 64 15.63 26.49 -16.65
C ALA A 64 16.70 27.33 -15.94
N PHE A 65 16.90 27.07 -14.66
CA PHE A 65 17.99 27.67 -13.88
C PHE A 65 19.20 26.75 -13.91
N THR A 66 20.30 27.16 -14.52
CA THR A 66 21.52 26.31 -14.60
C THR A 66 22.50 26.53 -13.44
N ASN A 67 22.26 27.56 -12.64
CA ASN A 67 23.06 27.96 -11.47
C ASN A 67 22.13 28.29 -10.30
N SER A 68 22.72 28.39 -9.10
CA SER A 68 22.01 28.98 -7.96
C SER A 68 21.80 30.48 -8.21
N ALA A 69 20.63 30.99 -7.88
CA ALA A 69 20.25 32.37 -8.15
C ALA A 69 19.24 32.89 -7.12
N ALA A 70 19.33 34.19 -6.81
CA ALA A 70 18.33 34.94 -6.07
C ALA A 70 17.54 35.84 -7.04
N VAL A 71 16.24 35.60 -7.19
CA VAL A 71 15.42 36.24 -8.22
C VAL A 71 14.30 37.06 -7.59
N ALA A 72 14.17 38.31 -7.98
CA ALA A 72 12.97 39.11 -7.72
C ALA A 72 11.90 38.78 -8.76
N VAL A 73 10.69 38.49 -8.30
CA VAL A 73 9.53 38.19 -9.17
C VAL A 73 8.44 39.22 -8.85
N ALA A 74 8.41 40.28 -9.65
CA ALA A 74 7.50 41.41 -9.48
C ALA A 74 6.23 41.32 -10.34
N SER A 75 6.26 40.53 -11.40
CA SER A 75 5.12 40.26 -12.26
C SER A 75 4.38 38.97 -11.89
N ALA A 76 3.13 38.87 -12.35
CA ALA A 76 2.37 37.63 -12.29
C ALA A 76 2.86 36.68 -13.39
N VAL A 77 3.53 35.60 -12.98
CA VAL A 77 4.14 34.61 -13.88
C VAL A 77 3.45 33.25 -13.77
N THR A 78 3.38 32.50 -14.87
CA THR A 78 2.72 31.18 -14.92
C THR A 78 3.61 30.07 -15.51
N ASN A 79 4.91 30.17 -15.29
CA ASN A 79 5.93 29.35 -15.95
C ASN A 79 6.15 28.00 -15.24
N ALA A 80 6.73 27.05 -15.97
CA ALA A 80 7.32 25.86 -15.37
C ALA A 80 8.79 26.12 -15.04
N VAL A 81 9.21 25.97 -13.78
CA VAL A 81 10.56 26.24 -13.30
C VAL A 81 11.32 24.94 -13.11
N SER A 82 12.43 24.79 -13.81
CA SER A 82 13.35 23.66 -13.65
C SER A 82 14.62 24.07 -12.91
N VAL A 83 14.97 23.34 -11.85
CA VAL A 83 16.19 23.53 -11.06
C VAL A 83 16.95 22.20 -10.96
N PRO A 84 18.21 22.13 -11.41
CA PRO A 84 19.02 20.91 -11.41
C PRO A 84 19.57 20.59 -10.02
N ALA A 85 20.06 19.36 -9.87
CA ALA A 85 20.56 18.82 -8.62
C ALA A 85 21.67 19.71 -8.02
N GLY A 86 21.64 19.89 -6.70
CA GLY A 86 22.65 20.65 -5.95
C GLY A 86 22.61 22.17 -6.17
N LYS A 87 21.54 22.71 -6.76
CA LYS A 87 21.34 24.16 -6.92
C LYS A 87 20.19 24.67 -6.05
N THR A 88 20.28 25.95 -5.69
CA THR A 88 19.26 26.66 -4.92
C THR A 88 18.74 27.85 -5.71
N LEU A 89 17.43 27.93 -5.88
CA LEU A 89 16.75 29.11 -6.40
C LEU A 89 15.99 29.80 -5.26
N SER A 90 16.38 31.02 -4.91
CA SER A 90 15.69 31.84 -3.92
C SER A 90 14.85 32.90 -4.62
N ALA A 91 13.53 32.79 -4.57
CA ALA A 91 12.61 33.67 -5.28
C ALA A 91 11.85 34.58 -4.32
N THR A 92 12.02 35.90 -4.46
CA THR A 92 11.29 36.92 -3.69
C THR A 92 10.08 37.40 -4.49
N PHE A 93 8.88 37.09 -4.01
CA PHE A 93 7.64 37.45 -4.69
C PHE A 93 7.04 38.73 -4.10
N SER A 94 6.76 39.71 -4.96
CA SER A 94 5.95 40.90 -4.63
C SER A 94 4.59 40.93 -5.33
N ALA A 95 4.34 40.01 -6.27
CA ALA A 95 3.04 39.78 -6.89
C ALA A 95 2.65 38.28 -6.80
N PRO A 96 1.34 37.95 -6.87
CA PRO A 96 0.90 36.57 -7.00
C PRO A 96 1.46 35.94 -8.28
N ALA A 97 1.99 34.72 -8.16
CA ALA A 97 2.49 33.91 -9.27
C ALA A 97 1.88 32.51 -9.21
N ARG A 98 1.88 31.77 -10.33
CA ARG A 98 1.46 30.36 -10.36
C ARG A 98 2.48 29.51 -11.11
N LEU A 99 3.44 28.94 -10.40
CA LEU A 99 4.56 28.23 -11.00
C LEU A 99 4.41 26.72 -10.91
N SER A 100 4.77 26.01 -11.96
CA SER A 100 4.98 24.56 -11.90
C SER A 100 6.45 24.27 -11.56
N LEU A 101 6.75 23.46 -10.55
CA LEU A 101 8.10 23.22 -10.08
C LEU A 101 8.62 21.84 -10.51
N ALA A 102 9.76 21.83 -11.18
CA ALA A 102 10.56 20.67 -11.56
C ALA A 102 11.92 20.74 -10.86
N LEU A 103 11.94 20.40 -9.57
CA LEU A 103 13.16 20.40 -8.74
C LEU A 103 13.80 19.02 -8.75
N ALA A 104 14.98 18.90 -9.35
CA ALA A 104 15.73 17.64 -9.33
C ALA A 104 16.10 17.22 -7.90
N ALA A 105 16.46 15.96 -7.71
CA ALA A 105 16.92 15.47 -6.41
C ALA A 105 18.12 16.30 -5.89
N GLY A 106 18.01 16.77 -4.65
CA GLY A 106 19.01 17.67 -4.03
C GLY A 106 18.97 19.12 -4.51
N ALA A 107 18.02 19.51 -5.37
CA ALA A 107 17.72 20.91 -5.65
C ALA A 107 16.87 21.52 -4.54
N ARG A 108 16.94 22.86 -4.39
CA ARG A 108 16.16 23.62 -3.41
C ARG A 108 15.51 24.84 -4.07
N PHE A 109 14.23 25.03 -3.78
CA PHE A 109 13.51 26.27 -4.08
C PHE A 109 13.13 26.97 -2.78
N GLU A 110 13.51 28.24 -2.64
CA GLU A 110 13.20 29.06 -1.46
C GLU A 110 12.23 30.16 -1.84
N LYS A 111 11.03 30.11 -1.27
CA LYS A 111 10.04 31.17 -1.37
C LYS A 111 10.31 32.23 -0.31
N LEU A 112 10.46 33.47 -0.77
CA LEU A 112 10.60 34.69 0.02
C LEU A 112 9.55 35.72 -0.39
N GLY A 113 9.48 36.83 0.35
CA GLY A 113 8.54 37.92 0.09
C GLY A 113 7.16 37.72 0.69
N SER A 114 6.36 38.78 0.69
CA SER A 114 5.04 38.83 1.33
C SER A 114 3.92 38.30 0.44
N ALA A 115 4.10 38.28 -0.88
CA ALA A 115 3.08 37.75 -1.79
C ALA A 115 2.90 36.24 -1.62
N GLU A 116 1.72 35.76 -2.00
CA GLU A 116 1.33 34.36 -1.95
C GLU A 116 1.29 33.75 -3.35
N PRO A 117 2.41 33.19 -3.85
CA PRO A 117 2.40 32.42 -5.08
C PRO A 117 1.75 31.04 -4.85
N ALA A 118 1.19 30.47 -5.91
CA ALA A 118 0.74 29.09 -5.98
C ALA A 118 1.78 28.23 -6.70
N PHE A 119 2.10 27.08 -6.13
CA PHE A 119 3.02 26.11 -6.71
C PHE A 119 2.29 24.83 -7.09
N GLN A 120 2.61 24.32 -8.27
CA GLN A 120 2.14 23.02 -8.77
C GLN A 120 3.33 22.10 -9.03
N PRO A 121 3.20 20.78 -8.86
CA PRO A 121 4.27 19.88 -9.23
C PRO A 121 4.24 19.65 -10.75
N VAL A 122 5.41 19.74 -11.39
CA VAL A 122 5.53 19.26 -12.78
C VAL A 122 5.29 17.74 -12.78
N ASN A 123 4.57 17.25 -13.79
CA ASN A 123 4.40 15.82 -14.02
C ASN A 123 5.77 15.15 -14.16
N GLY A 124 6.03 14.13 -13.34
CA GLY A 124 7.35 13.49 -13.25
C GLY A 124 7.83 13.44 -11.80
N TYR A 125 9.04 12.93 -11.62
CA TYR A 125 9.65 12.74 -10.30
C TYR A 125 10.66 13.86 -10.06
N TYR A 126 10.26 14.81 -9.21
CA TYR A 126 11.02 16.01 -8.90
C TYR A 126 11.11 16.20 -7.38
N PRO A 127 11.94 15.38 -6.69
CA PRO A 127 11.94 15.29 -5.23
C PRO A 127 12.76 16.40 -4.56
N GLY A 128 13.11 17.48 -5.27
CA GLY A 128 13.79 18.61 -4.66
C GLY A 128 12.93 19.33 -3.62
N THR A 129 13.60 19.99 -2.68
CA THR A 129 12.95 20.64 -1.53
C THR A 129 12.30 21.95 -1.93
N VAL A 130 11.08 22.19 -1.44
CA VAL A 130 10.43 23.51 -1.47
C VAL A 130 10.41 24.07 -0.05
N ALA A 131 11.02 25.24 0.14
CA ALA A 131 11.10 25.91 1.42
C ALA A 131 10.33 27.24 1.41
N VAL A 132 9.35 27.39 2.29
CA VAL A 132 8.61 28.63 2.51
C VAL A 132 9.29 29.38 3.65
N LEU A 133 10.14 30.35 3.31
CA LEU A 133 11.00 31.05 4.27
C LEU A 133 10.38 32.35 4.80
N ALA A 134 9.43 32.95 4.08
CA ALA A 134 8.72 34.16 4.52
C ALA A 134 7.32 34.22 3.92
N GLY A 135 6.36 34.81 4.64
CA GLY A 135 4.98 35.00 4.19
C GLY A 135 4.26 33.68 3.89
N SER A 136 3.34 33.69 2.93
CA SER A 136 2.53 32.52 2.58
C SER A 136 2.85 31.95 1.21
N ALA A 137 2.69 30.65 0.99
CA ALA A 137 2.69 30.03 -0.34
C ALA A 137 1.56 29.00 -0.43
N ALA A 138 0.85 28.98 -1.55
CA ALA A 138 -0.16 27.98 -1.82
C ALA A 138 0.45 26.81 -2.63
N PHE A 139 -0.01 25.61 -2.37
CA PHE A 139 0.34 24.39 -3.07
C PHE A 139 -0.94 23.84 -3.68
N ALA A 140 -0.94 23.78 -5.01
CA ALA A 140 -2.07 23.36 -5.82
C ALA A 140 -1.80 22.00 -6.45
N GLY A 141 -2.83 21.15 -6.50
CA GLY A 141 -2.78 19.95 -7.32
C GLY A 141 -2.79 20.32 -8.80
N ASN A 142 -2.50 19.35 -9.67
CA ASN A 142 -2.67 19.57 -11.11
C ASN A 142 -4.16 19.58 -11.53
N GLY A 143 -5.06 19.15 -10.64
CA GLY A 143 -6.49 18.99 -10.90
C GLY A 143 -6.83 17.57 -11.36
N ALA A 144 -8.09 17.15 -11.13
CA ALA A 144 -8.53 15.77 -11.35
C ALA A 144 -8.36 15.27 -12.80
N THR A 145 -8.34 16.18 -13.78
CA THR A 145 -8.25 15.86 -15.21
C THR A 145 -6.86 16.06 -15.79
N ASN A 146 -5.86 16.45 -15.00
CA ASN A 146 -4.49 16.68 -15.48
C ASN A 146 -3.52 15.63 -14.91
N ALA A 147 -2.33 15.54 -15.51
CA ALA A 147 -1.33 14.58 -15.04
C ALA A 147 -0.95 14.88 -13.58
N PRO A 148 -0.97 13.87 -12.70
CA PRO A 148 -0.53 14.08 -11.32
C PRO A 148 1.00 14.24 -11.26
N GLY A 149 1.48 14.90 -10.22
CA GLY A 149 2.90 15.10 -9.91
C GLY A 149 3.11 15.21 -8.41
N ALA A 150 4.34 15.03 -7.93
CA ALA A 150 4.66 15.06 -6.51
C ALA A 150 5.75 16.10 -6.22
N PHE A 151 5.66 16.75 -5.06
CA PHE A 151 6.75 17.58 -4.53
C PHE A 151 7.73 16.72 -3.72
N GLY A 152 8.96 17.21 -3.57
CA GLY A 152 9.89 16.73 -2.56
C GLY A 152 9.48 17.11 -1.14
N THR A 153 10.46 17.32 -0.28
CA THR A 153 10.22 17.77 1.10
C THR A 153 9.67 19.20 1.11
N LEU A 154 8.63 19.42 1.92
CA LEU A 154 8.15 20.75 2.27
C LEU A 154 8.84 21.22 3.55
N GLU A 155 9.47 22.38 3.50
CA GLU A 155 10.00 23.10 4.66
C GLU A 155 9.22 24.40 4.87
N VAL A 156 8.84 24.70 6.10
CA VAL A 156 8.15 25.95 6.44
C VAL A 156 8.85 26.57 7.65
N ALA A 157 9.36 27.78 7.46
CA ALA A 157 10.07 28.53 8.50
C ALA A 157 9.09 29.11 9.54
N ALA A 158 9.65 29.66 10.63
CA ALA A 158 8.89 30.42 11.61
C ALA A 158 8.14 31.57 10.94
N ASP A 159 6.90 31.83 11.38
CA ASP A 159 6.01 32.87 10.88
C ASP A 159 5.62 32.75 9.38
N ALA A 160 6.02 31.67 8.71
CA ALA A 160 5.65 31.37 7.34
C ALA A 160 4.46 30.40 7.29
N THR A 161 3.71 30.44 6.19
CA THR A 161 2.52 29.57 5.99
C THR A 161 2.58 28.85 4.64
N ALA A 162 2.44 27.53 4.66
CA ALA A 162 2.10 26.74 3.48
C ALA A 162 0.59 26.46 3.49
N ARG A 163 -0.09 26.70 2.36
CA ARG A 163 -1.53 26.44 2.19
C ARG A 163 -1.76 25.36 1.14
N VAL A 164 -2.61 24.38 1.42
CA VAL A 164 -2.99 23.36 0.43
C VAL A 164 -4.33 23.74 -0.19
N ILE A 165 -4.34 23.89 -1.51
CA ILE A 165 -5.49 24.26 -2.33
C ILE A 165 -5.59 23.34 -3.55
N GLU A 166 -6.69 23.38 -4.30
CA GLU A 166 -6.86 22.67 -5.58
C GLU A 166 -6.45 21.18 -5.51
N SER A 167 -6.68 20.55 -4.36
CA SER A 167 -6.37 19.14 -4.06
C SER A 167 -7.59 18.51 -3.41
N PRO A 168 -8.71 18.35 -4.15
CA PRO A 168 -9.98 17.96 -3.55
C PRO A 168 -9.88 16.60 -2.86
N PHE A 169 -10.34 16.52 -1.61
CA PHE A 169 -10.39 15.27 -0.84
C PHE A 169 -11.08 14.15 -1.63
N ALA A 170 -12.17 14.47 -2.33
CA ALA A 170 -12.94 13.50 -3.10
C ALA A 170 -12.13 12.83 -4.23
N ASP A 171 -11.13 13.49 -4.80
CA ASP A 171 -10.38 13.01 -5.97
C ASP A 171 -8.97 12.50 -5.62
N ARG A 172 -8.60 12.49 -4.34
CA ARG A 172 -7.23 12.23 -3.91
C ARG A 172 -6.69 10.83 -4.21
N HIS A 173 -7.56 9.86 -4.48
CA HIS A 173 -7.19 8.50 -4.92
C HIS A 173 -7.66 8.22 -6.34
N ALA A 174 -7.78 9.27 -7.17
CA ALA A 174 -8.19 9.11 -8.54
C ALA A 174 -7.01 8.72 -9.44
N VAL A 175 -7.27 7.81 -10.37
CA VAL A 175 -6.41 7.48 -11.49
C VAL A 175 -6.99 8.12 -12.75
N LEU A 176 -6.12 8.68 -13.59
CA LEU A 176 -6.52 9.39 -14.79
C LEU A 176 -6.09 8.62 -16.04
N THR A 177 -7.05 8.31 -16.90
CA THR A 177 -6.81 7.70 -18.21
C THR A 177 -7.29 8.63 -19.31
N ARG A 178 -6.47 8.76 -20.35
CA ARG A 178 -6.81 9.46 -21.60
C ARG A 178 -6.61 8.54 -22.78
N ALA A 179 -7.50 8.62 -23.75
CA ALA A 179 -7.48 7.69 -24.85
C ALA A 179 -8.06 8.26 -26.13
N VAL A 180 -7.60 7.78 -27.28
CA VAL A 180 -8.11 8.14 -28.60
C VAL A 180 -8.37 6.89 -29.44
N PHE A 181 -9.35 6.95 -30.33
CA PHE A 181 -9.40 6.02 -31.44
C PHE A 181 -8.30 6.35 -32.44
N ASP A 182 -7.55 5.33 -32.84
CA ASP A 182 -6.37 5.46 -33.67
C ASP A 182 -6.20 4.23 -34.55
N ALA A 183 -6.57 4.39 -35.82
CA ALA A 183 -6.54 3.34 -36.86
C ALA A 183 -5.12 2.97 -37.33
N ARG A 184 -4.08 3.65 -36.86
CA ARG A 184 -2.69 3.33 -37.23
C ARG A 184 -2.29 1.95 -36.72
N ALA A 185 -1.26 1.37 -37.34
CA ALA A 185 -0.71 0.09 -36.91
C ALA A 185 -0.25 0.13 -35.45
N GLU A 186 -0.43 -0.99 -34.72
CA GLU A 186 -0.13 -1.12 -33.29
C GLU A 186 1.33 -0.76 -32.97
N GLY A 187 2.28 -1.26 -33.76
CA GLY A 187 3.70 -0.90 -33.60
C GLY A 187 3.98 0.59 -33.78
N THR A 188 3.25 1.28 -34.66
CA THR A 188 3.39 2.74 -34.85
C THR A 188 2.92 3.51 -33.63
N LYS A 189 1.81 3.08 -33.01
CA LYS A 189 1.30 3.71 -31.78
C LYS A 189 2.21 3.39 -30.59
N LEU A 190 2.67 2.15 -30.48
CA LEU A 190 3.56 1.73 -29.40
C LEU A 190 4.91 2.48 -29.41
N ALA A 191 5.44 2.81 -30.59
CA ALA A 191 6.65 3.62 -30.75
C ALA A 191 6.52 5.05 -30.16
N GLU A 192 5.29 5.55 -29.97
CA GLU A 192 5.03 6.83 -29.29
C GLU A 192 5.12 6.71 -27.76
N PHE A 193 5.22 5.48 -27.25
CA PHE A 193 5.35 5.17 -25.82
C PHE A 193 6.67 4.48 -25.49
N ASP A 194 7.64 4.40 -26.40
CA ASP A 194 8.85 3.58 -26.20
C ASP A 194 9.89 4.19 -25.24
N SER A 195 9.71 5.44 -24.82
CA SER A 195 10.53 6.13 -23.83
C SER A 195 9.65 7.03 -22.99
N PHE A 196 10.08 7.31 -21.74
CA PHE A 196 9.31 8.15 -20.82
C PHE A 196 9.02 9.52 -21.43
N ALA A 197 10.02 10.16 -22.05
CA ALA A 197 9.86 11.45 -22.72
C ALA A 197 8.84 11.43 -23.87
N LYS A 198 8.83 10.37 -24.70
CA LYS A 198 7.81 10.24 -25.75
C LYS A 198 6.42 10.01 -25.17
N ALA A 199 6.32 9.17 -24.14
CA ALA A 199 5.06 8.92 -23.45
C ALA A 199 4.53 10.22 -22.82
N GLU A 200 5.38 11.04 -22.19
CA GLU A 200 5.02 12.36 -21.69
C GLU A 200 4.58 13.34 -22.80
N ALA A 201 5.31 13.39 -23.92
CA ALA A 201 4.91 14.19 -25.05
C ALA A 201 3.54 13.75 -25.59
N LYS A 202 3.31 12.43 -25.67
CA LYS A 202 2.04 11.86 -26.13
C LYS A 202 0.89 12.16 -25.17
N TRP A 203 1.16 12.16 -23.87
CA TRP A 203 0.19 12.61 -22.88
C TRP A 203 -0.27 14.05 -23.12
N THR A 204 0.67 14.96 -23.42
CA THR A 204 0.35 16.35 -23.77
C THR A 204 -0.48 16.43 -25.04
N VAL A 205 -0.20 15.60 -26.05
CA VAL A 205 -1.03 15.49 -27.25
C VAL A 205 -2.45 15.02 -26.90
N PHE A 206 -2.60 14.02 -26.03
CA PHE A 206 -3.92 13.58 -25.56
C PHE A 206 -4.63 14.64 -24.72
N ALA A 207 -3.89 15.52 -24.04
CA ALA A 207 -4.44 16.60 -23.24
C ALA A 207 -5.13 17.68 -24.08
N THR A 208 -4.55 17.97 -25.24
CA THR A 208 -4.98 19.07 -26.11
C THR A 208 -5.82 18.60 -27.30
N ASN A 209 -5.91 17.29 -27.52
CA ASN A 209 -6.72 16.71 -28.58
C ASN A 209 -8.20 16.66 -28.18
N GLY A 210 -9.05 17.41 -28.88
CA GLY A 210 -10.50 17.42 -28.67
C GLY A 210 -11.22 16.09 -29.00
N LEU A 211 -10.53 15.12 -29.61
CA LEU A 211 -11.02 13.76 -29.84
C LEU A 211 -10.58 12.77 -28.75
N SER A 212 -9.84 13.25 -27.73
CA SER A 212 -9.39 12.44 -26.60
C SER A 212 -10.52 12.25 -25.60
N PHE A 213 -10.81 10.99 -25.28
CA PHE A 213 -11.71 10.62 -24.20
C PHE A 213 -10.93 10.60 -22.90
N THR A 214 -11.47 11.21 -21.84
CA THR A 214 -10.86 11.26 -20.52
C THR A 214 -11.72 10.49 -19.53
N LYS A 215 -11.08 9.67 -18.70
CA LYS A 215 -11.71 9.01 -17.57
C LYS A 215 -10.92 9.25 -16.30
N VAL A 216 -11.62 9.75 -15.30
CA VAL A 216 -11.17 9.77 -13.91
C VAL A 216 -11.92 8.65 -13.21
N PHE A 217 -11.21 7.71 -12.61
CA PHE A 217 -11.86 6.68 -11.80
C PHE A 217 -11.12 6.55 -10.48
N ARG A 218 -11.83 6.07 -9.48
CA ARG A 218 -11.31 5.85 -8.14
C ARG A 218 -11.17 4.36 -7.96
N THR A 219 -10.08 3.92 -7.34
CA THR A 219 -10.09 2.59 -6.76
C THR A 219 -11.03 2.62 -5.55
N SER A 220 -11.50 1.45 -5.14
CA SER A 220 -12.10 1.28 -3.82
C SER A 220 -11.70 -0.09 -3.31
N GLY A 221 -10.99 -0.13 -2.19
CA GLY A 221 -10.48 -1.37 -1.59
C GLY A 221 -9.23 -1.95 -2.28
N VAL A 222 -8.93 -3.20 -1.94
CA VAL A 222 -7.69 -3.90 -2.27
C VAL A 222 -7.91 -4.75 -3.53
N THR A 223 -7.55 -4.25 -4.73
CA THR A 223 -7.65 -5.01 -5.99
C THR A 223 -6.29 -5.34 -6.61
N ASN A 224 -5.96 -6.64 -6.63
CA ASN A 224 -4.70 -7.19 -7.17
C ASN A 224 -4.72 -7.47 -8.68
N SER A 225 -5.86 -7.28 -9.34
CA SER A 225 -5.98 -7.62 -10.75
C SER A 225 -7.04 -6.78 -11.41
N PHE A 226 -6.73 -6.36 -12.64
CA PHE A 226 -7.62 -5.60 -13.49
C PHE A 226 -7.89 -6.46 -14.74
N GLY A 227 -8.81 -7.44 -14.64
CA GLY A 227 -9.19 -8.35 -15.73
C GLY A 227 -10.63 -8.12 -16.24
N TRP A 228 -10.97 -8.60 -17.44
CA TRP A 228 -12.28 -8.38 -18.10
C TRP A 228 -13.41 -9.24 -17.52
N SER A 229 -13.12 -10.45 -17.02
CA SER A 229 -14.10 -11.31 -16.33
C SER A 229 -14.29 -10.98 -14.85
N SER A 230 -13.49 -10.04 -14.33
CA SER A 230 -13.82 -9.28 -13.14
C SER A 230 -14.55 -8.01 -13.59
N PRO A 231 -15.55 -7.49 -12.88
CA PRO A 231 -16.12 -6.15 -13.11
C PRO A 231 -15.11 -4.97 -13.15
N ASN A 232 -13.80 -5.23 -13.11
CA ASN A 232 -12.74 -4.34 -12.68
C ASN A 232 -11.74 -3.92 -13.79
N MET A 233 -11.94 -4.24 -15.08
CA MET A 233 -11.24 -3.55 -16.21
C MET A 233 -12.01 -2.40 -16.83
N ALA A 234 -13.34 -2.43 -16.75
CA ALA A 234 -14.19 -1.29 -17.07
C ALA A 234 -13.77 0.04 -16.40
N PRO A 235 -13.08 0.11 -15.24
CA PRO A 235 -12.73 1.38 -14.61
C PRO A 235 -11.70 2.22 -15.37
N TYR A 236 -10.70 1.63 -16.06
CA TYR A 236 -9.60 2.42 -16.65
C TYR A 236 -9.97 3.06 -17.98
N LEU A 237 -10.67 2.31 -18.83
CA LEU A 237 -11.01 2.80 -20.15
C LEU A 237 -12.21 3.75 -20.09
N PRO A 238 -12.17 4.86 -20.85
CA PRO A 238 -13.37 5.62 -21.14
C PRO A 238 -14.51 4.69 -21.61
N PRO A 239 -15.77 4.92 -21.20
CA PRO A 239 -16.91 4.08 -21.58
C PRO A 239 -16.98 3.78 -23.08
N GLU A 240 -16.59 4.75 -23.90
CA GLU A 240 -16.53 4.66 -25.35
C GLU A 240 -15.58 3.58 -25.86
N MET A 241 -14.61 3.13 -25.05
CA MET A 241 -13.64 2.10 -25.43
C MET A 241 -13.94 0.73 -24.83
N GLN A 242 -14.97 0.61 -23.99
CA GLN A 242 -15.28 -0.62 -23.25
C GLN A 242 -16.09 -1.64 -24.03
N ALA A 243 -16.58 -1.32 -25.24
CA ALA A 243 -17.29 -2.32 -26.03
C ALA A 243 -16.31 -3.27 -26.71
N ALA A 244 -16.53 -4.59 -26.61
CA ALA A 244 -15.71 -5.59 -27.32
C ALA A 244 -15.74 -5.43 -28.86
N THR A 245 -16.63 -4.61 -29.41
CA THR A 245 -16.66 -4.25 -30.83
C THR A 245 -15.71 -3.11 -31.19
N ASN A 246 -15.25 -2.33 -30.21
CA ASN A 246 -14.44 -1.15 -30.45
C ASN A 246 -12.99 -1.56 -30.59
N LYS A 247 -12.46 -1.36 -31.79
CA LYS A 247 -11.08 -1.69 -32.17
C LYS A 247 -10.30 -0.41 -32.42
N TYR A 248 -8.97 -0.52 -32.43
CA TYR A 248 -8.06 0.55 -32.83
C TYR A 248 -8.09 1.74 -31.88
N TYR A 249 -7.49 1.59 -30.70
CA TYR A 249 -7.33 2.70 -29.77
C TYR A 249 -5.92 2.70 -29.17
N ALA A 250 -5.52 3.87 -28.70
CA ALA A 250 -4.37 4.05 -27.83
C ALA A 250 -4.84 4.77 -26.58
N PHE A 251 -4.38 4.30 -25.43
CA PHE A 251 -4.66 4.95 -24.16
C PHE A 251 -3.40 5.13 -23.33
N MET A 252 -3.47 6.10 -22.43
CA MET A 252 -2.47 6.35 -21.41
C MET A 252 -3.15 6.52 -20.07
N THR A 253 -2.61 5.86 -19.05
CA THR A 253 -3.04 5.99 -17.66
C THR A 253 -1.92 6.62 -16.85
N LYS A 254 -2.23 7.56 -15.97
CA LYS A 254 -1.33 8.15 -14.99
C LYS A 254 -1.92 8.14 -13.58
N ALA A 255 -1.06 7.92 -12.60
CA ALA A 255 -1.33 8.06 -11.17
C ALA A 255 -0.02 8.43 -10.45
N ILE A 256 -0.12 8.84 -9.18
CA ILE A 256 1.01 8.73 -8.26
C ILE A 256 0.84 7.43 -7.51
N PHE A 257 1.87 6.60 -7.52
CA PHE A 257 1.91 5.36 -6.78
C PHE A 257 2.87 5.50 -5.60
N LEU A 258 2.43 5.03 -4.43
CA LEU A 258 3.24 5.00 -3.25
C LEU A 258 4.11 3.74 -3.23
N VAL A 259 5.40 3.95 -3.06
CA VAL A 259 6.39 2.88 -2.93
C VAL A 259 7.06 3.00 -1.56
N PRO A 260 6.75 2.16 -0.57
CA PRO A 260 7.28 2.34 0.80
C PRO A 260 8.78 2.03 0.91
N SER A 261 9.34 1.30 -0.05
CA SER A 261 10.77 0.98 -0.05
C SER A 261 11.28 0.75 -1.47
N PRO A 262 12.58 0.99 -1.73
CA PRO A 262 13.20 0.63 -3.00
C PRO A 262 13.39 -0.89 -3.14
N MET A 263 12.76 -1.71 -2.29
CA MET A 263 12.86 -3.15 -2.38
C MET A 263 12.27 -3.65 -3.69
N SER A 264 12.95 -4.63 -4.27
CA SER A 264 12.50 -5.35 -5.44
C SER A 264 11.14 -6.01 -5.20
N ARG A 265 10.18 -5.73 -6.08
CA ARG A 265 8.83 -6.32 -6.06
C ARG A 265 8.57 -7.02 -7.37
N ASN A 266 7.83 -8.12 -7.35
CA ASN A 266 7.42 -8.80 -8.57
C ASN A 266 6.12 -8.19 -9.09
N TRP A 267 6.18 -7.68 -10.32
CA TRP A 267 5.06 -7.11 -11.04
C TRP A 267 4.79 -7.97 -12.25
N ILE A 268 3.54 -8.39 -12.40
CA ILE A 268 3.04 -9.03 -13.59
C ILE A 268 2.48 -7.94 -14.51
N PHE A 269 3.08 -7.88 -15.69
CA PHE A 269 2.60 -7.13 -16.83
C PHE A 269 2.05 -8.13 -17.83
N GLY A 270 0.77 -8.03 -18.17
CA GLY A 270 0.16 -8.94 -19.13
C GLY A 270 -0.75 -8.22 -20.10
N ASP A 271 -0.61 -8.50 -21.39
CA ASP A 271 -1.60 -8.16 -22.40
C ASP A 271 -1.61 -9.19 -23.55
N ILE A 272 -2.64 -9.14 -24.39
CA ILE A 272 -2.87 -10.09 -25.49
C ILE A 272 -1.97 -9.88 -26.71
N SER A 273 -1.17 -8.82 -26.76
CA SER A 273 -0.47 -8.36 -27.96
C SER A 273 1.01 -7.96 -27.73
N GLY A 274 1.54 -8.07 -26.50
CA GLY A 274 2.80 -7.45 -26.09
C GLY A 274 2.86 -5.93 -26.35
N SER A 275 1.75 -5.20 -26.19
CA SER A 275 1.56 -3.83 -26.73
C SER A 275 1.38 -2.74 -25.68
N SER A 276 2.11 -2.87 -24.57
CA SER A 276 2.16 -1.87 -23.50
C SER A 276 3.58 -1.54 -23.02
N HIS A 277 3.73 -0.29 -22.59
CA HIS A 277 4.90 0.20 -21.87
C HIS A 277 4.44 0.84 -20.56
N ALA A 278 4.88 0.26 -19.44
CA ALA A 278 4.69 0.81 -18.11
C ALA A 278 5.95 1.54 -17.65
N TYR A 279 5.75 2.59 -16.86
CA TYR A 279 6.80 3.40 -16.28
C TYR A 279 6.54 3.60 -14.80
N LEU A 280 7.53 3.25 -13.98
CA LEU A 280 7.58 3.61 -12.58
C LEU A 280 8.85 4.45 -12.38
N ASN A 281 8.68 5.70 -11.95
CA ASN A 281 9.78 6.65 -11.83
C ASN A 281 10.71 6.67 -13.07
N GLN A 282 10.10 6.80 -14.26
CA GLN A 282 10.75 6.86 -15.58
C GLN A 282 11.41 5.57 -16.08
N THR A 283 11.54 4.54 -15.24
CA THR A 283 12.09 3.25 -15.65
C THR A 283 11.03 2.48 -16.42
N ARG A 284 11.39 2.04 -17.63
CA ARG A 284 10.48 1.35 -18.56
C ARG A 284 10.39 -0.13 -18.27
N TYR A 285 9.18 -0.65 -18.28
CA TYR A 285 8.84 -2.07 -18.24
C TYR A 285 7.91 -2.39 -19.42
N SER A 286 8.27 -3.37 -20.23
CA SER A 286 7.45 -3.81 -21.37
C SER A 286 6.62 -5.03 -20.97
N SER A 287 5.38 -5.10 -21.45
CA SER A 287 4.63 -6.35 -21.50
C SER A 287 5.17 -7.25 -22.61
N ASP A 288 5.33 -8.54 -22.35
CA ASP A 288 5.42 -9.54 -23.43
C ASP A 288 4.04 -10.21 -23.62
N TYR A 289 3.92 -11.08 -24.63
CA TYR A 289 2.65 -11.75 -24.95
C TYR A 289 2.12 -12.59 -23.76
N ARG A 290 0.85 -12.38 -23.41
CA ARG A 290 0.08 -12.98 -22.30
C ARG A 290 0.44 -12.44 -20.92
N GLU A 291 1.53 -12.88 -20.31
CA GLU A 291 1.88 -12.56 -18.91
C GLU A 291 3.38 -12.60 -18.72
N THR A 292 3.95 -11.60 -18.06
CA THR A 292 5.36 -11.59 -17.69
C THR A 292 5.53 -11.03 -16.30
N THR A 293 6.06 -11.86 -15.40
CA THR A 293 6.52 -11.40 -14.09
C THR A 293 7.88 -10.76 -14.25
N ARG A 294 7.99 -9.50 -13.86
CA ARG A 294 9.23 -8.73 -13.82
C ARG A 294 9.49 -8.28 -12.39
N THR A 295 10.73 -8.43 -11.96
CA THR A 295 11.18 -7.79 -10.73
C THR A 295 11.40 -6.32 -11.00
N VAL A 296 10.60 -5.49 -10.35
CA VAL A 296 10.65 -4.02 -10.38
C VAL A 296 11.38 -3.57 -9.13
N THR A 297 12.52 -2.92 -9.32
CA THR A 297 13.26 -2.23 -8.25
C THR A 297 13.04 -0.74 -8.41
N PRO A 298 12.22 -0.12 -7.54
CA PRO A 298 12.02 1.32 -7.57
C PRO A 298 13.34 2.04 -7.28
N THR A 299 13.59 3.14 -7.98
CA THR A 299 14.81 3.94 -7.81
C THR A 299 14.78 4.81 -6.54
N ALA A 300 13.62 4.96 -5.90
CA ALA A 300 13.43 5.66 -4.64
C ALA A 300 12.17 5.16 -3.90
N ALA A 301 12.05 5.49 -2.62
CA ALA A 301 10.82 5.33 -1.86
C ALA A 301 9.96 6.61 -1.93
N GLY A 302 8.68 6.46 -1.61
CA GLY A 302 7.67 7.51 -1.52
C GLY A 302 6.78 7.61 -2.73
N PHE A 303 6.33 8.83 -3.02
CA PHE A 303 5.41 9.11 -4.12
C PHE A 303 6.15 9.10 -5.45
N LEU A 304 5.87 8.09 -6.27
CA LEU A 304 6.46 7.93 -7.59
C LEU A 304 5.38 8.08 -8.68
N PRO A 305 5.63 8.86 -9.73
CA PRO A 305 4.76 8.86 -10.89
C PRO A 305 4.71 7.46 -11.50
N PHE A 306 3.48 7.02 -11.75
CA PHE A 306 3.18 5.79 -12.45
C PHE A 306 2.48 6.12 -13.77
N MET A 307 2.93 5.51 -14.86
CA MET A 307 2.36 5.71 -16.18
C MET A 307 2.28 4.39 -16.94
N VAL A 308 1.22 4.20 -17.71
CA VAL A 308 1.10 3.11 -18.69
C VAL A 308 0.66 3.69 -20.02
N GLY A 309 1.41 3.41 -21.08
CA GLY A 309 0.97 3.59 -22.46
C GLY A 309 0.60 2.25 -23.06
N PHE A 310 -0.54 2.19 -23.75
CA PHE A 310 -1.05 0.97 -24.37
C PHE A 310 -1.59 1.27 -25.77
N SER A 311 -1.42 0.28 -26.66
CA SER A 311 -1.99 0.29 -28.00
C SER A 311 -2.74 -1.03 -28.24
N ALA A 312 -3.92 -0.96 -28.86
CA ALA A 312 -4.61 -2.13 -29.37
C ALA A 312 -5.09 -1.94 -30.82
N ASN A 313 -4.93 -2.99 -31.62
CA ASN A 313 -5.55 -3.13 -32.95
C ASN A 313 -6.60 -4.23 -33.05
N ASN A 314 -6.60 -5.17 -32.12
CA ASN A 314 -7.59 -6.24 -32.07
C ASN A 314 -8.43 -6.10 -30.81
N ALA A 315 -9.75 -6.15 -30.97
CA ALA A 315 -10.60 -6.53 -29.86
C ALA A 315 -10.24 -7.98 -29.46
N PRO A 316 -10.11 -8.30 -28.17
CA PRO A 316 -9.90 -9.67 -27.72
C PRO A 316 -10.94 -10.60 -28.34
N TRP A 317 -10.56 -11.85 -28.56
CA TRP A 317 -11.53 -12.90 -28.82
C TRP A 317 -12.62 -12.87 -27.72
N PRO A 318 -13.90 -13.16 -28.02
CA PRO A 318 -14.99 -13.07 -27.03
C PRO A 318 -14.80 -13.95 -25.77
N THR A 319 -13.77 -14.81 -25.75
CA THR A 319 -13.38 -15.69 -24.63
C THR A 319 -12.05 -15.30 -23.96
N SER A 320 -11.44 -14.16 -24.33
CA SER A 320 -10.18 -13.69 -23.76
C SER A 320 -10.47 -12.71 -22.63
N ASP A 321 -10.34 -13.19 -21.40
CA ASP A 321 -10.60 -12.45 -20.15
C ASP A 321 -9.57 -11.33 -19.84
N ARG A 322 -8.63 -11.02 -20.75
CA ARG A 322 -7.39 -10.30 -20.40
C ARG A 322 -6.96 -9.34 -21.51
N LEU A 323 -7.44 -8.09 -21.50
CA LEU A 323 -7.05 -7.08 -22.49
C LEU A 323 -5.70 -6.42 -22.14
N TYR A 324 -5.55 -5.99 -20.90
CA TYR A 324 -4.31 -5.55 -20.27
C TYR A 324 -4.53 -5.66 -18.77
N TYR A 325 -3.64 -6.31 -18.03
CA TYR A 325 -3.73 -6.29 -16.58
C TYR A 325 -2.35 -6.05 -15.96
N LEU A 326 -2.39 -5.28 -14.88
CA LEU A 326 -1.26 -4.97 -14.04
C LEU A 326 -1.55 -5.57 -12.68
N ARG A 327 -0.71 -6.52 -12.27
CA ARG A 327 -0.84 -7.19 -10.97
C ARG A 327 0.52 -7.15 -10.30
N MET A 328 0.61 -6.75 -9.04
CA MET A 328 1.80 -7.12 -8.27
C MET A 328 1.56 -8.54 -7.78
N ASP A 329 2.39 -9.49 -8.21
CA ASP A 329 2.24 -10.88 -7.78
C ASP A 329 3.38 -11.27 -6.88
N THR A 330 3.01 -11.64 -5.67
CA THR A 330 3.89 -12.16 -4.64
C THR A 330 3.71 -13.66 -4.59
N VAL A 331 4.26 -14.37 -5.59
CA VAL A 331 4.31 -15.85 -5.61
C VAL A 331 5.01 -16.44 -4.35
N LEU A 332 5.56 -15.60 -3.46
CA LEU A 332 6.22 -15.99 -2.21
C LEU A 332 5.59 -15.43 -0.92
N VAL A 333 4.59 -14.54 -0.98
CA VAL A 333 3.96 -13.96 0.23
C VAL A 333 2.49 -13.71 -0.06
N ASN A 334 1.57 -14.47 0.55
CA ASN A 334 0.12 -14.34 0.39
C ASN A 334 -0.36 -12.89 0.30
N GLY A 335 -0.77 -12.43 -0.90
CA GLY A 335 -1.63 -11.27 -1.18
C GLY A 335 -1.78 -10.15 -0.13
N THR A 336 -0.70 -9.71 0.52
CA THR A 336 -0.78 -8.74 1.61
C THR A 336 -1.18 -7.38 1.03
N ARG A 337 -2.03 -6.63 1.74
CA ARG A 337 -2.60 -5.33 1.29
C ARG A 337 -1.53 -4.32 0.83
N GLU A 338 -0.33 -4.47 1.34
CA GLU A 338 0.90 -3.74 1.02
C GLU A 338 1.40 -3.83 -0.44
N ASN A 339 0.85 -4.74 -1.24
CA ASN A 339 1.27 -4.97 -2.62
C ASN A 339 0.16 -4.66 -3.63
N VAL A 340 -0.83 -3.88 -3.24
CA VAL A 340 -2.06 -3.74 -4.03
C VAL A 340 -2.32 -2.29 -4.41
N PHE A 341 -2.80 -2.07 -5.63
CA PHE A 341 -3.42 -0.81 -6.01
C PHE A 341 -4.72 -0.65 -5.21
N SER A 342 -4.69 0.28 -4.27
CA SER A 342 -5.78 0.60 -3.35
C SER A 342 -5.76 2.09 -3.07
N ASP A 343 -6.83 2.58 -2.47
CA ASP A 343 -6.94 3.97 -2.02
C ASP A 343 -5.78 4.30 -1.06
N GLY A 344 -5.28 3.32 -0.30
CA GLY A 344 -4.12 3.51 0.56
C GLY A 344 -2.75 3.54 -0.14
N SER A 345 -2.65 3.29 -1.45
CA SER A 345 -1.38 3.22 -2.20
C SER A 345 -1.32 4.09 -3.46
N ILE A 346 -2.42 4.74 -3.85
CA ILE A 346 -2.44 5.73 -4.93
C ILE A 346 -2.77 7.13 -4.44
N TRP A 347 -2.26 8.12 -5.16
CA TRP A 347 -2.53 9.53 -4.87
C TRP A 347 -2.76 10.35 -6.13
N ASN A 348 -3.53 11.42 -5.97
CA ASN A 348 -3.76 12.50 -6.92
C ASN A 348 -4.01 13.79 -6.12
N GLY A 349 -3.56 14.92 -6.65
CA GLY A 349 -3.54 16.20 -5.92
C GLY A 349 -2.17 16.49 -5.32
N VAL A 350 -2.15 17.25 -4.23
CA VAL A 350 -0.93 17.73 -3.57
C VAL A 350 -0.36 16.61 -2.69
N CYS A 351 0.91 16.26 -2.91
CA CYS A 351 1.65 15.38 -2.03
C CYS A 351 3.12 15.76 -1.91
N PHE A 352 3.71 15.42 -0.76
CA PHE A 352 5.09 15.74 -0.39
C PHE A 352 5.84 14.48 0.05
N ALA A 353 7.13 14.42 -0.29
CA ALA A 353 8.04 13.37 0.14
C ALA A 353 8.57 13.57 1.59
N GLY A 354 8.11 14.60 2.29
CA GLY A 354 8.50 14.92 3.66
C GLY A 354 7.91 16.22 4.15
N LEU A 355 7.98 16.45 5.46
CA LEU A 355 7.51 17.68 6.11
C LEU A 355 8.49 18.10 7.21
N SER A 356 8.90 19.37 7.16
CA SER A 356 9.62 20.05 8.23
C SER A 356 8.94 21.40 8.49
N LEU A 357 8.43 21.56 9.70
CA LEU A 357 7.66 22.70 10.15
C LEU A 357 8.34 23.27 11.40
N ALA A 358 8.99 24.41 11.24
CA ALA A 358 9.64 25.11 12.34
C ALA A 358 8.61 25.59 13.37
N GLU A 359 9.06 25.88 14.59
CA GLU A 359 8.24 26.54 15.61
C GLU A 359 7.69 27.86 15.05
N GLY A 360 6.39 28.13 15.24
CA GLY A 360 5.69 29.27 14.64
C GLY A 360 5.33 29.11 13.15
N GLY A 361 5.88 28.12 12.44
CA GLY A 361 5.49 27.81 11.07
C GLY A 361 4.12 27.14 11.00
N THR A 362 3.38 27.38 9.91
CA THR A 362 2.04 26.82 9.71
C THR A 362 1.91 26.04 8.40
N LEU A 363 1.37 24.82 8.48
CA LEU A 363 0.79 24.12 7.34
C LEU A 363 -0.74 24.17 7.47
N ARG A 364 -1.42 24.83 6.53
CA ARG A 364 -2.87 24.93 6.50
C ARG A 364 -3.44 24.10 5.34
N ILE A 365 -4.35 23.20 5.64
CA ILE A 365 -5.09 22.43 4.62
C ILE A 365 -6.50 23.01 4.56
N GLU A 366 -6.89 23.61 3.42
CA GLU A 366 -8.20 24.24 3.32
C GLU A 366 -9.34 23.21 3.37
N ASP A 367 -10.55 23.68 3.67
CA ASP A 367 -11.72 22.80 3.78
C ASP A 367 -11.99 22.05 2.46
N GLY A 368 -12.29 20.76 2.59
CA GLY A 368 -12.47 19.84 1.45
C GLY A 368 -11.20 19.53 0.66
N GLN A 369 -10.02 19.97 1.11
CA GLN A 369 -8.73 19.64 0.48
C GLN A 369 -8.01 18.51 1.21
N ALA A 370 -7.11 17.83 0.52
CA ALA A 370 -6.26 16.78 1.07
C ALA A 370 -4.80 16.97 0.68
N ALA A 371 -3.88 16.61 1.58
CA ALA A 371 -2.44 16.55 1.30
C ALA A 371 -1.86 15.20 1.71
N GLY A 372 -1.16 14.56 0.78
CA GLY A 372 -0.50 13.28 0.99
C GLY A 372 0.94 13.44 1.42
N PHE A 373 1.39 12.66 2.40
CA PHE A 373 2.76 12.66 2.90
C PHE A 373 3.35 11.25 2.88
N SER A 374 4.61 11.16 2.47
CA SER A 374 5.41 9.94 2.57
C SER A 374 6.68 10.23 3.34
N PHE A 375 6.77 9.76 4.58
CA PHE A 375 7.91 9.98 5.46
C PHE A 375 8.94 8.86 5.34
N VAL A 376 9.94 9.08 4.48
CA VAL A 376 11.13 8.22 4.40
C VAL A 376 12.08 8.51 5.56
N THR A 377 12.05 9.73 6.08
CA THR A 377 12.68 10.17 7.32
C THR A 377 11.60 10.74 8.24
N ASP A 378 11.85 10.74 9.55
CA ASP A 378 10.91 11.29 10.52
C ASP A 378 10.56 12.75 10.19
N PRO A 379 9.26 13.10 10.20
CA PRO A 379 8.85 14.48 10.00
C PRO A 379 9.24 15.34 11.21
N LEU A 380 9.64 16.58 10.96
CA LEU A 380 9.91 17.55 12.01
C LEU A 380 8.72 18.48 12.18
N ILE A 381 7.78 18.18 13.06
CA ILE A 381 6.57 18.99 13.26
C ILE A 381 6.68 19.76 14.57
N LYS A 382 7.33 20.94 14.55
CA LYS A 382 7.43 21.85 15.71
C LYS A 382 6.40 22.98 15.66
N GLY A 383 5.91 23.33 14.47
CA GLY A 383 4.85 24.32 14.29
C GLY A 383 3.45 23.71 14.30
N SER A 384 2.49 24.37 13.63
CA SER A 384 1.08 23.97 13.64
C SER A 384 0.58 23.45 12.29
N VAL A 385 -0.12 22.32 12.32
CA VAL A 385 -0.94 21.86 11.19
C VAL A 385 -2.39 22.27 11.46
N VAL A 386 -2.97 23.07 10.58
CA VAL A 386 -4.26 23.73 10.77
C VAL A 386 -5.25 23.31 9.70
N ALA A 387 -6.45 22.91 10.14
CA ALA A 387 -7.57 22.63 9.26
C ALA A 387 -8.28 23.94 8.89
N GLY A 388 -8.59 24.12 7.60
CA GLY A 388 -9.47 25.18 7.13
C GLY A 388 -10.95 24.90 7.39
N GLY A 389 -11.29 23.65 7.68
CA GLY A 389 -12.60 23.15 8.07
C GLY A 389 -12.56 21.64 8.29
N GLY A 390 -13.68 21.05 8.74
CA GLY A 390 -13.76 19.63 9.12
C GLY A 390 -13.57 18.63 7.97
N SER A 391 -13.56 19.08 6.71
CA SER A 391 -13.27 18.24 5.55
C SER A 391 -11.82 18.35 5.05
N ALA A 392 -10.97 19.15 5.72
CA ALA A 392 -9.54 19.18 5.47
C ALA A 392 -8.89 17.85 5.88
N CYS A 393 -8.04 17.27 5.03
CA CYS A 393 -7.45 15.96 5.26
C CYS A 393 -5.92 15.98 5.21
N PHE A 394 -5.29 15.49 6.28
CA PHE A 394 -3.85 15.23 6.32
C PHE A 394 -3.64 13.73 6.19
N SER A 395 -3.06 13.29 5.07
CA SER A 395 -2.94 11.88 4.72
C SER A 395 -1.49 11.40 4.87
N MET A 396 -1.24 10.50 5.81
CA MET A 396 0.04 9.84 6.00
C MET A 396 0.04 8.53 5.21
N MET A 397 0.48 8.62 3.96
CA MET A 397 0.41 7.50 3.03
C MET A 397 1.52 6.47 3.33
N HIS A 398 2.69 6.95 3.77
CA HIS A 398 3.81 6.11 4.15
C HIS A 398 4.58 6.71 5.32
N ALA A 399 5.04 5.87 6.23
CA ALA A 399 6.06 6.22 7.21
C ALA A 399 6.95 5.01 7.52
N TYR A 400 8.28 5.20 7.47
CA TYR A 400 9.21 4.13 7.83
C TYR A 400 9.08 3.79 9.32
N GLU A 401 9.15 4.82 10.17
CA GLU A 401 8.85 4.80 11.59
C GLU A 401 7.46 5.37 11.90
N PRO A 402 6.81 4.98 13.01
CA PRO A 402 5.54 5.57 13.42
C PRO A 402 5.64 7.08 13.69
N VAL A 403 4.79 7.87 13.02
CA VAL A 403 4.70 9.32 13.24
C VAL A 403 3.94 9.62 14.54
N ASP A 404 4.47 10.50 15.37
CA ASP A 404 3.84 10.93 16.62
C ASP A 404 2.68 11.91 16.39
N LEU A 405 1.45 11.46 16.69
CA LEU A 405 0.23 12.24 16.56
C LEU A 405 0.06 13.35 17.60
N ALA A 406 0.86 13.38 18.67
CA ALA A 406 0.76 14.43 19.69
C ALA A 406 0.90 15.84 19.08
N SER A 407 1.76 15.97 18.06
CA SER A 407 1.98 17.21 17.29
C SER A 407 0.77 17.66 16.45
N LEU A 408 -0.20 16.76 16.21
CA LEU A 408 -1.39 17.00 15.40
C LEU A 408 -2.67 17.11 16.22
N LYS A 409 -2.61 17.05 17.56
CA LYS A 409 -3.78 16.98 18.45
C LYS A 409 -4.83 18.09 18.20
N SER A 410 -4.39 19.28 17.82
CA SER A 410 -5.24 20.46 17.55
C SER A 410 -5.77 20.53 16.11
N PHE A 411 -5.37 19.64 15.22
CA PHE A 411 -5.83 19.62 13.84
C PHE A 411 -7.31 19.21 13.79
N ALA A 412 -8.21 20.18 13.58
CA ALA A 412 -9.65 19.97 13.54
C ALA A 412 -10.16 19.49 12.15
N GLY A 413 -9.51 18.46 11.61
CA GLY A 413 -9.82 17.88 10.30
C GLY A 413 -9.83 16.35 10.35
N LYS A 414 -9.49 15.71 9.24
CA LYS A 414 -9.40 14.24 9.12
C LYS A 414 -7.95 13.80 8.95
N LEU A 415 -7.56 12.76 9.66
CA LEU A 415 -6.28 12.09 9.42
C LEU A 415 -6.52 10.78 8.66
N GLU A 416 -5.80 10.59 7.58
CA GLU A 416 -5.84 9.36 6.78
C GLU A 416 -4.54 8.59 6.92
N LEU A 417 -4.62 7.28 7.08
CA LEU A 417 -3.49 6.38 7.00
C LEU A 417 -3.57 5.52 5.73
N GLY A 418 -2.59 5.71 4.85
CA GLY A 418 -2.38 4.76 3.74
C GLY A 418 -1.93 3.39 4.25
N VAL A 419 -1.90 2.39 3.37
CA VAL A 419 -1.54 0.99 3.74
C VAL A 419 -0.12 0.87 4.31
N HIS A 420 0.74 1.84 4.06
CA HIS A 420 2.10 1.91 4.60
C HIS A 420 2.29 3.03 5.63
N GLY A 421 1.20 3.72 5.99
CA GLY A 421 1.20 4.73 7.04
C GLY A 421 1.34 4.06 8.41
N LYS A 422 2.18 4.65 9.26
CA LYS A 422 2.37 4.20 10.64
C LYS A 422 2.31 5.39 11.56
N VAL A 423 1.59 5.26 12.66
CA VAL A 423 1.47 6.31 13.67
C VAL A 423 1.59 5.76 15.07
N THR A 424 2.00 6.62 16.00
CA THR A 424 2.05 6.38 17.44
C THR A 424 1.69 7.67 18.17
N ALA A 425 1.67 7.62 19.49
CA ALA A 425 1.61 8.82 20.31
C ALA A 425 2.55 8.67 21.49
N THR A 426 3.40 9.69 21.74
CA THR A 426 4.27 9.71 22.93
C THR A 426 3.54 10.18 24.18
N ASN A 427 2.42 10.89 24.01
CA ASN A 427 1.59 11.45 25.07
C ASN A 427 0.12 11.18 24.76
N SER A 428 -0.75 11.27 25.78
CA SER A 428 -2.19 11.05 25.59
C SER A 428 -2.80 11.99 24.55
N ILE A 429 -3.48 11.40 23.58
CA ILE A 429 -4.22 12.09 22.51
C ILE A 429 -5.72 12.14 22.81
N THR A 430 -6.13 11.84 24.03
CA THR A 430 -7.52 12.00 24.49
C THR A 430 -8.01 13.42 24.19
N GLY A 431 -9.18 13.50 23.55
CA GLY A 431 -9.78 14.77 23.12
C GLY A 431 -9.12 15.41 21.89
N ALA A 432 -8.34 14.67 21.11
CA ALA A 432 -7.86 15.14 19.81
C ALA A 432 -9.02 15.58 18.91
N ALA A 433 -8.79 16.65 18.14
CA ALA A 433 -9.83 17.27 17.32
C ALA A 433 -10.11 16.55 15.98
N PHE A 434 -9.30 15.53 15.65
CA PHE A 434 -9.39 14.78 14.40
C PHE A 434 -9.98 13.38 14.60
N SER A 435 -10.50 12.82 13.51
CA SER A 435 -10.74 11.38 13.36
C SER A 435 -9.70 10.75 12.45
N LEU A 436 -9.24 9.55 12.78
CA LEU A 436 -8.24 8.77 12.04
C LEU A 436 -8.92 7.64 11.25
N PHE A 437 -8.77 7.59 9.93
CA PHE A 437 -9.32 6.53 9.08
C PHE A 437 -8.28 5.95 8.13
N GLY A 438 -8.64 4.90 7.38
CA GLY A 438 -7.75 4.25 6.41
C GLY A 438 -7.29 2.86 6.84
N GLU A 439 -6.15 2.43 6.30
CA GLU A 439 -5.72 1.02 6.32
C GLU A 439 -4.33 0.81 6.94
N GLY A 440 -3.69 1.88 7.43
CA GLY A 440 -2.36 1.81 7.99
C GLY A 440 -2.29 1.20 9.40
N LYS A 441 -1.16 1.44 10.06
CA LYS A 441 -0.81 0.83 11.35
C LYS A 441 -0.81 1.88 12.47
N VAL A 442 -1.52 1.58 13.55
CA VAL A 442 -1.57 2.40 14.76
C VAL A 442 -0.83 1.66 15.87
N VAL A 443 0.21 2.25 16.42
CA VAL A 443 0.90 1.75 17.62
C VAL A 443 0.27 2.44 18.83
N ALA A 444 -0.60 1.73 19.54
CA ALA A 444 -1.36 2.24 20.68
C ALA A 444 -0.51 2.25 21.96
N ALA A 445 0.52 3.10 21.98
CA ALA A 445 1.47 3.25 23.09
C ALA A 445 1.03 4.27 24.16
N ALA A 446 -0.07 5.00 23.93
CA ALA A 446 -0.63 5.99 24.83
C ALA A 446 -2.16 6.03 24.74
N ASP A 447 -2.81 6.61 25.74
CA ASP A 447 -4.28 6.67 25.82
C ASP A 447 -4.91 7.60 24.76
N GLY A 448 -6.14 7.28 24.35
CA GLY A 448 -7.01 8.13 23.53
C GLY A 448 -7.11 7.71 22.06
N PHE A 449 -6.42 6.66 21.63
CA PHE A 449 -6.56 6.12 20.26
C PHE A 449 -7.98 5.61 20.00
N GLU A 450 -8.61 5.00 20.99
CA GLU A 450 -9.99 4.51 20.94
C GLU A 450 -11.00 5.63 20.65
N GLY A 451 -10.71 6.87 21.06
CA GLY A 451 -11.57 8.03 20.85
C GLY A 451 -11.48 8.64 19.44
N ILE A 452 -10.44 8.30 18.68
CA ILE A 452 -10.18 8.87 17.34
C ILE A 452 -10.38 7.89 16.20
N LEU A 453 -10.56 6.59 16.50
CA LEU A 453 -10.74 5.52 15.52
C LEU A 453 -12.24 5.27 15.25
N PRO A 454 -12.79 5.70 14.09
CA PRO A 454 -14.17 5.48 13.72
C PRO A 454 -14.35 4.13 13.03
N GLN A 455 -15.60 3.80 12.67
CA GLN A 455 -15.93 2.54 11.97
C GLN A 455 -15.28 2.42 10.58
N GLY A 456 -14.80 3.54 10.02
CA GLY A 456 -14.11 3.59 8.73
C GLY A 456 -12.60 3.33 8.79
N PHE A 457 -12.06 2.96 9.95
CA PHE A 457 -10.69 2.45 10.04
C PHE A 457 -10.69 0.93 9.85
N ASP A 458 -9.93 0.45 8.87
CA ASP A 458 -9.83 -0.96 8.48
C ASP A 458 -8.36 -1.47 8.56
N GLY A 459 -7.51 -0.75 9.30
CA GLY A 459 -6.08 -1.03 9.43
C GLY A 459 -5.73 -1.96 10.60
N THR A 460 -4.49 -1.85 11.08
CA THR A 460 -3.97 -2.67 12.18
C THR A 460 -3.69 -1.84 13.42
N VAL A 461 -4.20 -2.26 14.57
CA VAL A 461 -3.82 -1.76 15.89
C VAL A 461 -2.75 -2.67 16.48
N VAL A 462 -1.61 -2.09 16.84
CA VAL A 462 -0.56 -2.75 17.62
C VAL A 462 -0.67 -2.30 19.05
N VAL A 463 -0.81 -3.24 19.96
CA VAL A 463 -0.82 -2.98 21.40
C VAL A 463 0.53 -3.42 21.97
N PRO A 464 1.45 -2.48 22.28
CA PRO A 464 2.75 -2.81 22.84
C PRO A 464 2.61 -3.51 24.20
N GLU A 465 3.65 -4.28 24.58
CA GLU A 465 3.73 -4.87 25.92
C GLU A 465 3.58 -3.80 27.02
N GLY A 466 2.83 -4.12 28.08
CA GLY A 466 2.53 -3.20 29.17
C GLY A 466 1.50 -2.11 28.84
N CYS A 467 1.03 -2.01 27.60
CA CYS A 467 -0.04 -1.08 27.19
C CYS A 467 -1.39 -1.79 27.13
N SER A 468 -2.47 -1.00 27.22
CA SER A 468 -3.84 -1.48 27.05
C SER A 468 -4.57 -0.70 25.97
N PHE A 469 -5.45 -1.36 25.22
CA PHE A 469 -6.31 -0.73 24.22
C PHE A 469 -7.76 -1.20 24.38
N ALA A 470 -8.70 -0.26 24.40
CA ALA A 470 -10.14 -0.55 24.47
C ALA A 470 -10.73 -0.73 23.06
N SER A 471 -11.06 -1.97 22.69
CA SER A 471 -11.83 -2.28 21.49
C SER A 471 -13.31 -2.03 21.73
N THR A 472 -13.88 -1.08 20.99
CA THR A 472 -15.28 -0.64 21.13
C THR A 472 -16.09 -0.90 19.86
N THR A 473 -17.42 -0.82 19.93
CA THR A 473 -18.33 -0.96 18.78
C THR A 473 -18.20 0.16 17.75
N SER A 474 -17.47 1.23 18.09
CA SER A 474 -17.12 2.31 17.17
C SER A 474 -15.99 1.91 16.21
N LEU A 475 -15.22 0.87 16.54
CA LEU A 475 -14.11 0.39 15.71
C LEU A 475 -14.61 -0.40 14.50
N GLY A 476 -13.92 -0.28 13.36
CA GLY A 476 -14.24 -1.04 12.16
C GLY A 476 -14.13 -2.56 12.38
N LYS A 477 -15.07 -3.31 11.83
CA LYS A 477 -15.13 -4.79 11.97
C LYS A 477 -13.92 -5.53 11.38
N ASN A 478 -13.18 -4.89 10.46
CA ASN A 478 -12.03 -5.51 9.80
C ASN A 478 -10.70 -5.10 10.43
N VAL A 479 -10.72 -4.39 11.56
CA VAL A 479 -9.49 -3.99 12.25
C VAL A 479 -8.78 -5.23 12.77
N LEU A 480 -7.48 -5.28 12.51
CA LEU A 480 -6.60 -6.34 12.99
C LEU A 480 -5.88 -5.90 14.26
N PHE A 481 -5.63 -6.84 15.17
CA PHE A 481 -4.85 -6.61 16.38
C PHE A 481 -3.55 -7.42 16.34
N THR A 482 -2.46 -6.80 16.76
CA THR A 482 -1.14 -7.45 16.92
C THR A 482 -0.43 -6.91 18.15
N GLY A 483 0.65 -7.56 18.59
CA GLY A 483 1.44 -7.14 19.76
C GLY A 483 1.24 -8.04 20.99
N HIS A 484 1.73 -7.56 22.12
CA HIS A 484 1.83 -8.31 23.39
C HIS A 484 1.15 -7.60 24.57
N GLY A 485 0.47 -6.47 24.32
CA GLY A 485 -0.28 -5.76 25.36
C GLY A 485 -1.67 -6.36 25.62
N THR A 486 -2.51 -5.60 26.32
CA THR A 486 -3.87 -6.02 26.67
C THR A 486 -4.91 -5.39 25.75
N VAL A 487 -5.80 -6.19 25.17
CA VAL A 487 -6.99 -5.69 24.46
C VAL A 487 -8.23 -5.91 25.32
N VAL A 488 -8.87 -4.83 25.72
CA VAL A 488 -10.15 -4.85 26.46
C VAL A 488 -11.28 -4.77 25.45
N VAL A 489 -12.04 -5.84 25.29
CA VAL A 489 -13.07 -5.98 24.27
C VAL A 489 -14.45 -5.70 24.86
N ALA A 490 -15.13 -4.66 24.39
CA ALA A 490 -16.53 -4.42 24.70
C ALA A 490 -17.46 -5.41 23.97
N ASP A 491 -18.67 -5.61 24.50
CA ASP A 491 -19.66 -6.46 23.86
C ASP A 491 -20.00 -5.97 22.44
N GLY A 492 -19.96 -6.87 21.46
CA GLY A 492 -20.14 -6.58 20.04
C GLY A 492 -18.96 -5.88 19.34
N ALA A 493 -17.85 -5.62 20.03
CA ALA A 493 -16.66 -4.99 19.42
C ALA A 493 -15.75 -6.02 18.69
N PRO A 494 -14.88 -5.55 17.77
CA PRO A 494 -13.89 -6.43 17.13
C PRO A 494 -12.97 -7.10 18.15
N ARG A 495 -12.75 -8.41 17.99
CA ARG A 495 -11.86 -9.21 18.84
C ARG A 495 -10.49 -9.41 18.18
N PRO A 496 -9.41 -9.57 18.97
CA PRO A 496 -8.12 -9.98 18.44
C PRO A 496 -8.20 -11.30 17.64
N PRO A 497 -7.39 -11.47 16.60
CA PRO A 497 -7.32 -12.71 15.83
C PRO A 497 -6.70 -13.84 16.66
N THR A 498 -6.83 -15.08 16.17
CA THR A 498 -6.36 -16.29 16.87
C THR A 498 -4.85 -16.36 17.09
N ASP A 499 -4.06 -15.54 16.40
CA ASP A 499 -2.60 -15.46 16.50
C ASP A 499 -2.12 -14.25 17.32
N PHE A 500 -3.02 -13.51 17.98
CA PHE A 500 -2.66 -12.44 18.90
C PHE A 500 -1.95 -13.01 20.13
N GLN A 501 -0.78 -12.43 20.45
CA GLN A 501 0.12 -12.96 21.48
C GLN A 501 0.02 -12.24 22.83
N GLY A 502 -0.83 -11.21 22.94
CA GLY A 502 -1.06 -10.47 24.17
C GLY A 502 -2.17 -11.04 25.03
N SER A 503 -2.63 -10.23 25.98
CA SER A 503 -3.73 -10.55 26.89
C SER A 503 -5.07 -10.02 26.35
N VAL A 504 -6.15 -10.78 26.52
CA VAL A 504 -7.50 -10.40 26.10
C VAL A 504 -8.42 -10.31 27.31
N GLU A 505 -9.12 -9.19 27.47
CA GLU A 505 -10.11 -8.99 28.53
C GLU A 505 -11.49 -8.79 27.89
N LEU A 506 -12.47 -9.64 28.22
CA LEU A 506 -13.85 -9.49 27.77
C LEU A 506 -14.64 -8.66 28.78
N ALA A 507 -15.10 -7.47 28.41
CA ALA A 507 -15.89 -6.62 29.28
C ALA A 507 -17.36 -7.07 29.34
N GLY A 508 -17.88 -7.34 30.55
CA GLY A 508 -19.29 -7.70 30.76
C GLY A 508 -19.65 -9.13 30.36
N ALA A 509 -20.94 -9.37 30.11
CA ALA A 509 -21.50 -10.71 29.89
C ALA A 509 -21.40 -11.15 28.42
N GLN A 510 -20.18 -11.54 27.99
CA GLN A 510 -19.91 -12.01 26.63
C GLN A 510 -19.74 -13.52 26.56
N THR A 511 -20.11 -14.13 25.43
CA THR A 511 -19.80 -15.54 25.14
C THR A 511 -18.61 -15.64 24.19
N LEU A 512 -17.58 -16.39 24.58
CA LEU A 512 -16.43 -16.72 23.75
C LEU A 512 -16.44 -18.22 23.43
N ASP A 513 -16.65 -18.56 22.16
CA ASP A 513 -16.41 -19.89 21.61
C ASP A 513 -14.98 -19.96 21.09
N ALA A 514 -14.02 -20.24 21.97
CA ALA A 514 -12.60 -20.29 21.59
C ALA A 514 -12.18 -21.71 21.18
N ASN A 515 -11.23 -21.80 20.26
CA ASN A 515 -10.53 -23.05 19.96
C ASN A 515 -9.14 -23.09 20.65
N GLY A 516 -8.49 -24.26 20.62
CA GLY A 516 -7.29 -24.49 21.41
C GLY A 516 -6.08 -23.74 20.87
N GLY A 517 -6.05 -23.48 19.57
CA GLY A 517 -5.02 -22.66 18.94
C GLY A 517 -5.13 -21.19 19.35
N GLU A 518 -6.35 -20.67 19.41
CA GLU A 518 -6.63 -19.29 19.85
C GLU A 518 -6.21 -19.09 21.32
N LEU A 519 -6.57 -20.01 22.21
CA LEU A 519 -6.16 -19.93 23.62
C LEU A 519 -4.66 -20.15 23.83
N ALA A 520 -4.02 -21.00 23.01
CA ALA A 520 -2.60 -21.28 23.12
C ALA A 520 -1.71 -20.13 22.65
N ALA A 521 -2.22 -19.24 21.78
CA ALA A 521 -1.49 -18.08 21.32
C ALA A 521 -1.56 -16.90 22.32
N MET A 522 -2.69 -16.76 23.03
CA MET A 522 -2.90 -15.68 24.01
C MET A 522 -1.99 -15.84 25.23
N SER A 523 -1.51 -14.71 25.75
CA SER A 523 -0.78 -14.69 27.03
C SER A 523 -1.73 -14.90 28.21
N ASP A 524 -2.85 -14.17 28.23
CA ASP A 524 -3.91 -14.33 29.24
C ASP A 524 -5.29 -14.08 28.63
N LEU A 525 -6.32 -14.71 29.20
CA LEU A 525 -7.72 -14.42 28.93
C LEU A 525 -8.44 -14.08 30.24
N THR A 526 -8.96 -12.85 30.36
CA THR A 526 -9.76 -12.39 31.49
C THR A 526 -11.23 -12.31 31.09
N LEU A 527 -12.10 -12.95 31.87
CA LEU A 527 -13.54 -12.96 31.64
C LEU A 527 -14.22 -11.96 32.57
N GLY A 528 -14.94 -11.00 31.99
CA GLY A 528 -15.76 -10.04 32.74
C GLY A 528 -16.94 -10.69 33.45
N ALA A 529 -17.58 -9.94 34.34
CA ALA A 529 -18.72 -10.42 35.11
C ALA A 529 -19.85 -10.92 34.19
N GLY A 530 -20.22 -12.20 34.33
CA GLY A 530 -21.26 -12.85 33.53
C GLY A 530 -20.79 -13.38 32.18
N ALA A 531 -19.51 -13.22 31.82
CA ALA A 531 -18.97 -13.82 30.61
C ALA A 531 -18.94 -15.35 30.70
N THR A 532 -19.14 -16.00 29.56
CA THR A 532 -19.12 -17.46 29.42
C THR A 532 -18.02 -17.84 28.43
N LEU A 533 -17.05 -18.64 28.86
CA LEU A 533 -16.10 -19.30 27.97
C LEU A 533 -16.64 -20.68 27.60
N SER A 534 -16.90 -20.87 26.31
CA SER A 534 -17.30 -22.12 25.70
C SER A 534 -16.09 -22.69 24.96
N LEU A 535 -15.64 -23.85 25.41
CA LEU A 535 -14.58 -24.60 24.75
C LEU A 535 -15.27 -25.61 23.83
N GLY A 536 -15.20 -25.40 22.51
CA GLY A 536 -15.83 -26.28 21.53
C GLY A 536 -15.45 -27.75 21.74
N THR A 537 -16.26 -28.69 21.25
CA THR A 537 -16.02 -30.14 21.43
C THR A 537 -14.71 -30.64 20.77
N SER A 538 -14.07 -29.83 19.92
CA SER A 538 -12.76 -30.08 19.30
C SER A 538 -11.59 -29.44 20.05
N THR A 539 -11.83 -28.60 21.06
CA THR A 539 -10.80 -28.15 22.00
C THR A 539 -10.51 -29.29 22.96
N VAL A 540 -9.51 -30.08 22.62
CA VAL A 540 -8.85 -31.00 23.53
C VAL A 540 -8.08 -30.18 24.56
N ILE A 541 -8.79 -29.49 25.45
CA ILE A 541 -8.41 -29.50 26.87
C ILE A 541 -8.96 -30.83 27.39
N LEU A 542 -8.39 -31.94 26.90
CA LEU A 542 -8.42 -33.14 27.72
C LEU A 542 -7.69 -32.74 29.01
N PRO A 543 -8.26 -33.00 30.20
CA PRO A 543 -7.55 -32.72 31.43
C PRO A 543 -6.19 -33.44 31.36
N GLN A 544 -5.11 -32.68 31.12
CA GLN A 544 -3.73 -33.15 30.99
C GLN A 544 -3.16 -33.52 32.36
N GLY A 545 -3.89 -34.34 33.10
CA GLY A 545 -3.57 -34.77 34.45
C GLY A 545 -3.89 -36.25 34.70
N TYR A 546 -4.11 -37.05 33.67
CA TYR A 546 -4.20 -38.50 33.85
C TYR A 546 -2.79 -39.08 33.90
N ARG A 547 -2.27 -39.23 35.13
CA ARG A 547 -1.27 -40.24 35.43
C ARG A 547 -1.83 -41.59 34.99
N HIS A 548 -1.32 -42.13 33.89
CA HIS A 548 -1.61 -43.49 33.49
C HIS A 548 -0.61 -44.41 34.17
N ASP A 549 -1.04 -45.04 35.27
CA ASP A 549 -0.27 -46.14 35.84
C ASP A 549 -0.30 -47.30 34.85
N VAL A 550 0.88 -47.71 34.38
CA VAL A 550 1.02 -48.90 33.55
C VAL A 550 0.67 -50.10 34.44
N PRO A 551 -0.40 -50.86 34.13
CA PRO A 551 -0.83 -51.97 34.96
C PRO A 551 0.21 -53.08 34.95
N ASP A 552 0.27 -53.85 36.05
CA ASP A 552 1.18 -54.98 36.19
C ASP A 552 0.94 -56.02 35.08
N TRP A 553 1.97 -56.79 34.75
CA TRP A 553 2.00 -57.75 33.63
C TRP A 553 0.91 -58.83 33.72
N ASN A 554 0.38 -59.06 34.92
CA ASN A 554 -0.70 -59.99 35.22
C ASN A 554 -2.10 -59.46 34.87
N THR A 555 -2.21 -58.21 34.43
CA THR A 555 -3.50 -57.58 34.16
C THR A 555 -4.01 -58.00 32.79
N ASP A 556 -5.02 -58.88 32.79
CA ASP A 556 -5.63 -59.44 31.58
C ASP A 556 -5.95 -58.36 30.54
N GLY A 557 -5.50 -58.60 29.30
CA GLY A 557 -5.74 -57.73 28.14
C GLY A 557 -4.89 -56.46 28.08
N SER A 558 -4.06 -56.16 29.09
CA SER A 558 -3.26 -54.93 29.10
C SER A 558 -1.94 -55.04 28.36
N TRP A 559 -1.43 -56.27 28.21
CA TRP A 559 -0.14 -56.56 27.58
C TRP A 559 -0.27 -57.61 26.49
N TYR A 560 0.46 -57.39 25.41
CA TYR A 560 0.64 -58.33 24.32
C TYR A 560 2.03 -58.95 24.43
N LEU A 561 2.08 -60.26 24.62
CA LEU A 561 3.32 -61.03 24.71
C LEU A 561 3.66 -61.62 23.34
N ALA A 562 4.91 -61.45 22.90
CA ALA A 562 5.39 -61.92 21.61
C ALA A 562 6.67 -62.76 21.74
N GLY A 563 6.80 -63.77 20.87
CA GLY A 563 7.89 -64.75 20.94
C GLY A 563 7.58 -65.81 22.00
N LYS A 564 8.53 -66.04 22.92
CA LYS A 564 8.39 -66.99 24.05
C LYS A 564 8.28 -66.28 25.40
N SER A 565 7.89 -65.01 25.42
CA SER A 565 7.68 -64.28 26.67
C SER A 565 6.49 -64.86 27.42
N LEU A 566 6.62 -64.92 28.75
CA LEU A 566 5.58 -65.43 29.63
C LEU A 566 5.69 -64.77 31.01
N VAL A 567 4.62 -64.88 31.79
CA VAL A 567 4.60 -64.35 33.16
C VAL A 567 4.65 -65.53 34.13
N VAL A 568 5.65 -65.55 35.02
CA VAL A 568 5.82 -66.57 36.07
C VAL A 568 5.81 -65.85 37.42
N ASP A 569 4.94 -66.28 38.33
CA ASP A 569 4.86 -65.75 39.70
C ASP A 569 4.84 -64.20 39.75
N GLY A 570 4.15 -63.59 38.78
CA GLY A 570 4.03 -62.14 38.63
C GLY A 570 5.24 -61.42 38.04
N VAL A 571 6.25 -62.13 37.57
CA VAL A 571 7.43 -61.57 36.89
C VAL A 571 7.31 -61.82 35.39
N LEU A 572 7.45 -60.75 34.59
CA LEU A 572 7.60 -60.90 33.13
C LEU A 572 8.97 -61.50 32.82
N VAL A 573 8.95 -62.69 32.22
CA VAL A 573 10.15 -63.39 31.75
C VAL A 573 10.23 -63.23 30.23
N LEU A 574 11.19 -62.42 29.78
CA LEU A 574 11.45 -62.20 28.35
C LEU A 574 12.40 -63.25 27.75
N THR A 575 13.32 -63.80 28.54
CA THR A 575 14.29 -64.79 28.05
C THR A 575 14.48 -65.91 29.07
N THR A 576 14.83 -67.10 28.58
CA THR A 576 15.17 -68.28 29.40
C THR A 576 16.47 -68.88 28.89
N ASN A 577 16.99 -69.90 29.59
CA ASN A 577 18.18 -70.63 29.14
C ASN A 577 18.02 -71.33 27.78
N ILE A 578 16.79 -71.49 27.29
CA ILE A 578 16.46 -72.13 26.00
C ILE A 578 15.80 -71.19 24.99
N SER A 579 15.56 -69.92 25.36
CA SER A 579 14.91 -68.95 24.47
C SER A 579 15.48 -67.55 24.62
N GLN A 580 15.98 -67.00 23.51
CA GLN A 580 16.80 -65.79 23.50
C GLN A 580 16.16 -64.58 22.81
N SER A 581 14.92 -64.72 22.30
CA SER A 581 14.22 -63.63 21.58
C SER A 581 12.74 -63.58 21.97
N ALA A 582 12.36 -62.58 22.77
CA ALA A 582 10.96 -62.30 23.07
C ALA A 582 10.74 -60.82 23.39
N ALA A 583 9.48 -60.41 23.36
CA ALA A 583 9.06 -59.05 23.66
C ALA A 583 7.70 -59.01 24.36
N ALA A 584 7.39 -57.86 24.96
CA ALA A 584 6.08 -57.54 25.49
C ALA A 584 5.76 -56.08 25.13
N TRP A 585 4.53 -55.82 24.69
CA TRP A 585 4.05 -54.48 24.34
C TRP A 585 2.78 -54.15 25.11
N HIS A 586 2.71 -52.94 25.64
CA HIS A 586 1.50 -52.45 26.27
C HIS A 586 0.43 -52.17 25.22
N SER A 587 -0.82 -52.58 25.49
CA SER A 587 -1.93 -52.56 24.53
C SER A 587 -2.37 -51.17 24.09
N ARG A 588 -2.00 -50.14 24.86
CA ARG A 588 -2.37 -48.74 24.58
C ARG A 588 -1.26 -47.99 23.85
N THR A 589 -1.67 -47.23 22.84
CA THR A 589 -0.80 -46.28 22.14
C THR A 589 -0.60 -45.02 22.99
N PHE A 590 0.64 -44.50 22.97
CA PHE A 590 1.01 -43.22 23.57
C PHE A 590 1.29 -42.22 22.46
N GLU A 591 0.99 -40.94 22.69
CA GLU A 591 1.24 -39.90 21.69
C GLU A 591 2.69 -39.40 21.80
N PRO A 592 3.37 -39.12 20.67
CA PRO A 592 4.80 -38.81 20.66
C PRO A 592 5.18 -37.48 21.33
N PHE A 593 4.19 -36.64 21.67
CA PHE A 593 4.39 -35.35 22.35
C PHE A 593 4.10 -35.40 23.85
N ASP A 594 3.79 -36.57 24.42
CA ASP A 594 3.59 -36.74 25.85
C ASP A 594 4.93 -36.64 26.60
N ALA A 595 4.91 -36.09 27.82
CA ALA A 595 6.02 -36.22 28.77
C ALA A 595 5.86 -37.54 29.55
N TRP A 596 6.84 -38.43 29.47
CA TRP A 596 6.77 -39.78 30.07
C TRP A 596 7.86 -40.02 31.10
N GLN A 597 7.49 -40.75 32.17
CA GLN A 597 8.41 -41.34 33.14
C GLN A 597 8.03 -42.81 33.29
N VAL A 598 8.99 -43.71 33.04
CA VAL A 598 8.81 -45.16 33.23
C VAL A 598 9.82 -45.63 34.27
N THR A 599 9.35 -46.35 35.28
CA THR A 599 10.19 -46.97 36.31
C THR A 599 9.93 -48.47 36.32
N PHE A 600 10.98 -49.27 36.19
CA PHE A 600 10.91 -50.73 36.29
C PHE A 600 12.14 -51.27 37.02
N THR A 601 12.00 -52.48 37.58
CA THR A 601 13.11 -53.24 38.13
C THR A 601 13.36 -54.44 37.21
N TYR A 602 14.61 -54.64 36.82
CA TYR A 602 15.04 -55.74 35.97
C TYR A 602 16.17 -56.51 36.66
N SER A 603 16.16 -57.84 36.47
CA SER A 603 17.22 -58.74 36.91
C SER A 603 17.62 -59.64 35.75
N ALA A 604 18.93 -59.82 35.55
CA ALA A 604 19.47 -60.88 34.73
C ALA A 604 20.49 -61.67 35.52
N ALA A 605 20.29 -62.98 35.57
CA ALA A 605 21.23 -63.92 36.15
C ALA A 605 21.79 -64.81 35.04
N LEU A 606 23.11 -65.01 35.05
CA LEU A 606 23.73 -66.05 34.24
C LEU A 606 23.30 -67.41 34.82
N PRO A 607 22.85 -68.36 33.98
CA PRO A 607 22.62 -69.71 34.45
C PRO A 607 23.95 -70.28 34.99
N SER A 608 23.87 -71.03 36.08
CA SER A 608 25.02 -71.70 36.71
C SER A 608 25.49 -72.91 35.89
N LEU A 609 25.93 -72.64 34.67
CA LEU A 609 26.48 -73.59 33.71
C LEU A 609 27.95 -73.26 33.46
N THR A 610 28.81 -74.27 33.50
CA THR A 610 30.25 -74.10 33.23
C THR A 610 30.45 -73.59 31.80
N GLY A 611 30.99 -72.38 31.65
CA GLY A 611 31.22 -71.74 30.35
C GLY A 611 30.10 -70.81 29.84
N ALA A 612 29.09 -70.49 30.67
CA ALA A 612 28.07 -69.51 30.30
C ALA A 612 28.66 -68.11 30.09
N VAL A 613 28.28 -67.45 28.99
CA VAL A 613 28.64 -66.07 28.64
C VAL A 613 27.38 -65.18 28.64
N PRO A 614 27.48 -63.90 29.02
CA PRO A 614 26.36 -62.96 28.93
C PRO A 614 25.79 -62.84 27.52
N GLY A 615 24.45 -62.80 27.40
CA GLY A 615 23.74 -62.59 26.13
C GLY A 615 23.52 -61.11 25.77
N ASN A 616 22.67 -60.86 24.76
CA ASN A 616 22.47 -59.56 24.09
C ASN A 616 21.74 -58.47 24.91
N GLY A 617 21.40 -58.71 26.17
CA GLY A 617 20.81 -57.72 27.08
C GLY A 617 19.30 -57.48 26.92
N PHE A 618 18.82 -56.42 27.57
CA PHE A 618 17.42 -55.98 27.59
C PHE A 618 17.32 -54.56 27.03
N ALA A 619 16.23 -54.26 26.31
CA ALA A 619 15.93 -52.92 25.81
C ALA A 619 14.48 -52.53 26.10
N PHE A 620 14.29 -51.28 26.55
CA PHE A 620 12.99 -50.61 26.57
C PHE A 620 12.90 -49.71 25.33
N LEU A 621 11.79 -49.80 24.58
CA LEU A 621 11.63 -49.14 23.29
C LEU A 621 10.25 -48.48 23.19
N MET A 622 10.21 -47.30 22.55
CA MET A 622 8.98 -46.70 22.03
C MET A 622 8.97 -46.87 20.52
N GLN A 623 7.90 -47.44 19.96
CA GLN A 623 7.80 -47.73 18.54
C GLN A 623 6.47 -47.24 17.94
N SER A 624 6.49 -46.89 16.66
CA SER A 624 5.30 -46.46 15.91
C SER A 624 4.27 -47.58 15.78
N THR A 625 2.98 -47.24 15.75
CA THR A 625 1.85 -48.17 15.61
C THR A 625 1.62 -48.73 14.20
N SER A 626 2.46 -48.36 13.22
CA SER A 626 2.29 -48.86 11.85
C SER A 626 2.38 -50.40 11.80
N THR A 627 1.49 -51.03 11.03
CA THR A 627 1.35 -52.50 10.90
C THR A 627 2.61 -53.23 10.41
N ASN A 628 3.63 -52.50 9.95
CA ASN A 628 4.91 -53.03 9.48
C ASN A 628 6.06 -52.86 10.50
N ALA A 629 5.81 -52.28 11.67
CA ALA A 629 6.81 -52.01 12.71
C ALA A 629 6.84 -53.06 13.84
N LEU A 630 6.01 -54.09 13.79
CA LEU A 630 6.22 -55.27 14.64
C LEU A 630 7.54 -55.91 14.21
N PRO A 631 8.53 -56.08 15.10
CA PRO A 631 9.70 -56.87 14.76
C PRO A 631 9.18 -58.25 14.37
N ALA A 632 9.39 -58.64 13.11
CA ALA A 632 9.44 -60.03 12.75
C ALA A 632 10.58 -60.62 13.61
N VAL A 633 10.24 -61.14 14.80
CA VAL A 633 11.14 -61.97 15.59
C VAL A 633 11.22 -63.33 14.91
N GLY A 634 11.74 -63.32 13.69
CA GLY A 634 12.14 -64.49 12.93
C GLY A 634 13.66 -64.51 12.94
N TYR A 635 14.24 -65.11 13.98
CA TYR A 635 15.49 -65.83 13.86
C TYR A 635 15.44 -67.05 14.78
N GLY A 636 15.31 -68.18 14.10
CA GLY A 636 15.26 -69.56 14.54
C GLY A 636 15.07 -70.36 13.27
#